data_AF-A0A2P5FHZ4-F1
#
_entry.id   AF-A0A2P5FHZ4-F1
#
_cell.length_a   1.000
_cell.length_b   1.000
_cell.length_c   1.000
_cell.angle_alpha   90.00
_cell.angle_beta   90.00
_cell.angle_gamma   90.00
#
_symmetry.space_group_name_H-M   'P 1'
#
loop_
_entity.id
_entity.type
_entity.pdbx_description
1 polymer ?
#
loop_
_entity_poly.entity_id
_entity_poly.type
_entity_poly.pdbx_seq_one_letter_code
_entity_poly.pdbx_strand_id
1 'polypeptide(L)'
;MGERILLRYYHHQSSSTVPSAVHLCNPHQIPKLQALKPVHCGHRRWPRPRTSMPPPLTTRRTRVTPISASALPVPQQPLDLTEDNVRQVLAEARVELSQLFDDSVGITGQAELAELDGPFVKISLKGRFWHKRSTVVARLGNYLKQRIPEILEVDIEDEKQLDDSPENF
;
A
#
# COMPACT_ATOMS: atom_id res chain seq x y z
N MET A 1 -13.54 20.40 37.30
CA MET A 1 -14.44 19.23 37.26
C MET A 1 -15.14 19.28 35.89
N GLY A 2 -14.70 18.68 34.79
CA GLY A 2 -13.65 17.69 34.57
C GLY A 2 -14.20 16.39 33.95
N GLU A 3 -15.14 16.46 33.00
CA GLU A 3 -15.81 15.28 32.41
C GLU A 3 -15.74 15.37 30.87
N ARG A 4 -14.78 14.67 30.27
CA ARG A 4 -14.83 13.28 29.75
C ARG A 4 -15.43 13.19 28.34
N ILE A 5 -14.51 13.39 27.41
CA ILE A 5 -14.55 13.07 25.98
C ILE A 5 -14.94 11.60 25.80
N LEU A 6 -16.02 11.36 25.04
CA LEU A 6 -16.51 10.03 24.70
C LEU A 6 -16.01 9.67 23.29
N LEU A 7 -14.75 9.22 23.21
CA LEU A 7 -14.21 8.59 22.00
C LEU A 7 -14.81 7.17 21.89
N ARG A 8 -15.87 7.02 21.09
CA ARG A 8 -16.36 5.71 20.65
C ARG A 8 -15.40 5.17 19.59
N TYR A 9 -14.39 4.43 20.05
CA TYR A 9 -13.55 3.56 19.25
C TYR A 9 -14.43 2.44 18.66
N TYR A 10 -14.74 2.50 17.36
CA TYR A 10 -15.44 1.40 16.68
C TYR A 10 -14.47 0.22 16.50
N HIS A 11 -14.77 -0.85 17.23
CA HIS A 11 -14.08 -2.12 17.23
C HIS A 11 -14.48 -2.93 15.97
N HIS A 12 -13.52 -3.10 15.06
CA HIS A 12 -13.64 -3.89 13.85
C HIS A 12 -13.74 -5.40 14.21
N GLN A 13 -14.95 -5.96 14.21
CA GLN A 13 -15.16 -7.42 14.26
C GLN A 13 -15.27 -7.97 12.85
N SER A 14 -14.15 -8.45 12.30
CA SER A 14 -14.13 -9.35 11.15
C SER A 14 -14.51 -10.75 11.61
N SER A 15 -15.80 -11.10 11.58
CA SER A 15 -16.23 -12.50 11.68
C SER A 15 -15.97 -13.18 10.34
N SER A 16 -14.78 -13.80 10.20
CA SER A 16 -14.46 -14.72 9.11
C SER A 16 -14.63 -16.14 9.61
N THR A 17 -15.74 -16.77 9.24
CA THR A 17 -16.02 -18.19 9.49
C THR A 17 -15.31 -19.01 8.42
N VAL A 18 -14.25 -19.71 8.79
CA VAL A 18 -13.61 -20.75 7.99
C VAL A 18 -13.91 -22.13 8.60
N PRO A 19 -14.35 -23.14 7.84
CA PRO A 19 -14.41 -24.51 8.36
C PRO A 19 -13.00 -25.12 8.37
N SER A 20 -12.54 -25.46 9.58
CA SER A 20 -11.28 -26.15 9.84
C SER A 20 -11.49 -27.67 9.71
N ALA A 21 -10.90 -28.28 8.68
CA ALA A 21 -10.79 -29.73 8.57
C ALA A 21 -9.43 -30.16 9.17
N VAL A 22 -9.42 -30.39 10.48
CA VAL A 22 -8.28 -31.00 11.18
C VAL A 22 -8.32 -32.52 10.97
N HIS A 23 -7.36 -33.01 10.20
CA HIS A 23 -7.06 -34.43 10.12
C HIS A 23 -6.28 -34.84 11.37
N LEU A 24 -6.82 -35.83 12.09
CA LEU A 24 -6.24 -36.47 13.27
C LEU A 24 -4.88 -37.10 12.94
N CYS A 25 -3.83 -36.73 13.68
CA CYS A 25 -2.65 -37.57 13.85
C CYS A 25 -2.40 -37.79 15.34
N ASN A 26 -2.65 -39.02 15.77
CA ASN A 26 -2.37 -39.55 17.11
C ASN A 26 -0.85 -39.80 17.27
N PRO A 27 -0.29 -39.67 18.49
CA PRO A 27 1.14 -39.87 18.75
C PRO A 27 1.44 -41.37 18.95
N HIS A 28 2.71 -41.69 19.20
CA HIS A 28 3.33 -43.00 19.53
C HIS A 28 4.04 -43.68 18.35
N GLN A 29 5.34 -43.41 18.18
CA GLN A 29 6.40 -44.40 18.42
C GLN A 29 7.79 -43.85 18.05
N ILE A 30 8.71 -43.91 19.02
CA ILE A 30 10.14 -43.61 18.89
C ILE A 30 10.86 -44.87 18.37
N PRO A 31 11.83 -44.73 17.46
CA PRO A 31 12.98 -45.63 17.48
C PRO A 31 14.33 -44.90 17.60
N LYS A 32 14.98 -45.21 18.73
CA LYS A 32 16.42 -45.28 19.07
C LYS A 32 17.47 -44.66 18.12
N LEU A 33 18.21 -43.70 18.66
CA LEU A 33 19.58 -43.32 18.31
C LEU A 33 20.54 -44.52 18.39
N GLN A 34 21.31 -44.75 17.34
CA GLN A 34 22.55 -45.54 17.40
C GLN A 34 23.73 -44.71 16.91
N ALA A 35 24.81 -44.83 17.69
CA ALA A 35 25.98 -43.99 17.71
C ALA A 35 26.99 -44.33 16.62
N LEU A 36 27.61 -43.30 16.04
CA LEU A 36 28.85 -43.42 15.29
C LEU A 36 30.00 -42.75 16.05
N LYS A 37 31.14 -43.44 16.03
CA LYS A 37 32.25 -43.41 16.99
C LYS A 37 33.18 -42.20 16.77
N PRO A 38 33.89 -41.73 17.80
CA PRO A 38 34.87 -40.65 17.67
C PRO A 38 36.19 -41.18 17.10
N VAL A 39 36.73 -40.50 16.08
CA VAL A 39 38.11 -40.72 15.62
C VAL A 39 39.02 -39.72 16.32
N HIS A 40 40.06 -40.27 16.91
CA HIS A 40 40.99 -39.64 17.82
C HIS A 40 42.07 -38.83 17.07
N CYS A 41 42.58 -37.84 17.79
CA CYS A 41 43.58 -36.86 17.40
C CYS A 41 44.99 -37.47 17.20
N GLY A 42 45.76 -36.93 16.24
CA GLY A 42 47.17 -37.26 16.02
C GLY A 42 48.02 -36.00 15.76
N HIS A 43 49.06 -35.84 16.59
CA HIS A 43 49.93 -34.68 16.79
C HIS A 43 50.93 -34.29 15.67
N ARG A 44 51.46 -33.04 15.81
CA ARG A 44 52.81 -32.53 15.45
C ARG A 44 53.04 -32.29 13.94
N ARG A 45 53.73 -31.26 13.43
CA ARG A 45 54.66 -30.22 13.94
C ARG A 45 54.78 -29.16 12.83
N TRP A 46 55.01 -27.89 13.18
CA TRP A 46 55.23 -26.78 12.22
C TRP A 46 56.50 -26.97 11.37
N PRO A 47 56.47 -26.49 10.11
CA PRO A 47 57.54 -25.64 9.61
C PRO A 47 56.99 -24.34 8.98
N ARG A 48 57.52 -23.20 9.43
CA ARG A 48 57.60 -21.98 8.60
C ARG A 48 58.65 -22.26 7.51
N PRO A 49 58.49 -21.80 6.25
CA PRO A 49 59.04 -20.48 5.94
C PRO A 49 58.45 -19.73 4.71
N ARG A 50 58.88 -18.46 4.66
CA ARG A 50 59.09 -17.58 3.49
C ARG A 50 57.88 -16.96 2.80
N THR A 51 57.63 -15.74 3.25
CA THR A 51 57.17 -14.58 2.50
C THR A 51 57.79 -14.51 1.09
N SER A 52 56.95 -14.57 0.06
CA SER A 52 57.17 -13.88 -1.20
C SER A 52 55.94 -13.03 -1.49
N MET A 53 56.15 -11.73 -1.68
CA MET A 53 55.07 -10.81 -2.04
C MET A 53 54.64 -11.05 -3.50
N PRO A 54 53.34 -11.06 -3.83
CA PRO A 54 52.90 -10.88 -5.20
C PRO A 54 53.00 -9.40 -5.63
N PRO A 55 53.25 -9.11 -6.93
CA PRO A 55 53.32 -7.74 -7.45
C PRO A 55 51.94 -7.07 -7.48
N PRO A 56 51.87 -5.72 -7.47
CA PRO A 56 50.60 -5.01 -7.56
C PRO A 56 50.03 -5.13 -8.99
N LEU A 57 48.94 -5.87 -9.12
CA LEU A 57 48.13 -5.88 -10.35
C LEU A 57 47.29 -4.60 -10.37
N THR A 58 47.75 -3.64 -11.19
CA THR A 58 46.98 -2.67 -11.97
C THR A 58 45.50 -2.54 -11.58
N THR A 59 45.17 -1.42 -10.92
CA THR A 59 43.81 -0.93 -10.70
C THR A 59 43.13 -0.70 -12.05
N ARG A 60 42.43 -1.73 -12.55
CA ARG A 60 41.48 -1.59 -13.65
C ARG A 60 40.32 -0.74 -13.13
N ARG A 61 40.38 0.55 -13.43
CA ARG A 61 39.32 1.54 -13.15
C ARG A 61 38.08 1.13 -13.96
N THR A 62 37.22 0.32 -13.34
CA THR A 62 35.90 0.01 -13.89
C THR A 62 35.16 1.33 -14.00
N ARG A 63 34.97 1.78 -15.24
CA ARG A 63 34.18 2.94 -15.60
C ARG A 63 32.74 2.63 -15.18
N VAL A 64 32.36 3.08 -14.00
CA VAL A 64 30.96 3.09 -13.56
C VAL A 64 30.21 3.99 -14.53
N THR A 65 29.39 3.39 -15.36
CA THR A 65 28.38 4.09 -16.16
C THR A 65 27.37 4.70 -15.18
N PRO A 66 27.08 6.01 -15.25
CA PRO A 66 26.02 6.59 -14.43
C PRO A 66 24.70 5.94 -14.85
N ILE A 67 24.06 5.25 -13.91
CA ILE A 67 22.70 4.74 -14.05
C ILE A 67 21.82 5.98 -14.16
N SER A 68 21.17 6.17 -15.31
CA SER A 68 20.26 7.27 -15.55
C SER A 68 19.08 7.16 -14.57
N ALA A 69 19.07 8.03 -13.56
CA ALA A 69 18.00 8.16 -12.59
C ALA A 69 16.83 8.93 -13.22
N SER A 70 16.09 8.29 -14.11
CA SER A 70 14.90 8.87 -14.73
C SER A 70 13.71 7.94 -14.53
N ALA A 71 13.21 7.91 -13.30
CA ALA A 71 11.87 7.44 -12.96
C ALA A 71 11.46 7.93 -11.55
N LEU A 72 11.89 9.13 -11.13
CA LEU A 72 11.27 9.75 -9.96
C LEU A 72 9.91 10.29 -10.41
N PRO A 73 8.82 10.03 -9.67
CA PRO A 73 7.53 10.64 -9.93
C PRO A 73 7.74 12.15 -10.04
N VAL A 74 7.42 12.72 -11.20
CA VAL A 74 7.52 14.17 -11.40
C VAL A 74 6.62 14.81 -10.35
N PRO A 75 7.13 15.70 -9.48
CA PRO A 75 6.28 16.43 -8.54
C PRO A 75 5.31 17.26 -9.38
N GLN A 76 4.05 16.82 -9.46
CA GLN A 76 3.02 17.62 -10.11
C GLN A 76 2.84 18.89 -9.28
N GLN A 77 2.91 20.06 -9.92
CA GLN A 77 2.84 21.34 -9.24
C GLN A 77 1.57 21.41 -8.37
N PRO A 78 1.66 21.84 -7.10
CA PRO A 78 0.49 22.06 -6.26
C PRO A 78 -0.45 23.07 -6.95
N LEU A 79 -1.74 22.77 -6.98
CA LEU A 79 -2.77 23.69 -7.47
C LEU A 79 -3.41 24.44 -6.30
N ASP A 80 -3.88 25.66 -6.58
CA ASP A 80 -4.68 26.45 -5.64
C ASP A 80 -6.09 25.87 -5.50
N LEU A 81 -6.71 26.07 -4.34
CA LEU A 81 -8.07 25.59 -4.06
C LEU A 81 -9.13 26.46 -4.75
N THR A 82 -9.39 26.18 -6.03
CA THR A 82 -10.49 26.76 -6.80
C THR A 82 -11.40 25.66 -7.34
N GLU A 83 -12.66 26.00 -7.62
CA GLU A 83 -13.65 25.05 -8.13
C GLU A 83 -13.20 24.39 -9.45
N ASP A 84 -12.69 25.19 -10.38
CA ASP A 84 -12.16 24.72 -11.66
C ASP A 84 -10.97 23.77 -11.48
N ASN A 85 -10.05 24.08 -10.57
CA ASN A 85 -8.90 23.23 -10.28
C ASN A 85 -9.34 21.90 -9.65
N VAL A 86 -10.31 21.91 -8.75
CA VAL A 86 -10.86 20.68 -8.15
C VAL A 86 -11.54 19.82 -9.22
N ARG A 87 -12.34 20.42 -10.11
CA ARG A 87 -12.96 19.72 -11.25
C ARG A 87 -11.90 19.11 -12.17
N GLN A 88 -10.83 19.85 -12.46
CA GLN A 88 -9.70 19.38 -13.26
C GLN A 88 -9.00 18.20 -12.59
N VAL A 89 -8.69 18.29 -11.30
CA VAL A 89 -8.03 17.22 -10.54
C VAL A 89 -8.93 15.99 -10.43
N LEU A 90 -10.25 16.15 -10.29
CA LEU A 90 -11.19 15.03 -10.35
C LEU A 90 -11.17 14.34 -11.71
N ALA A 91 -11.06 15.09 -12.81
CA ALA A 91 -10.93 14.51 -14.14
C ALA A 91 -9.61 13.74 -14.31
N GLU A 92 -8.49 14.30 -13.82
CA GLU A 92 -7.18 13.62 -13.78
C GLU A 92 -7.25 12.35 -12.92
N ALA A 93 -7.90 12.42 -11.76
CA ALA A 93 -8.05 11.31 -10.84
C ALA A 93 -8.80 10.13 -11.48
N ARG A 94 -9.80 10.39 -12.35
CA ARG A 94 -10.52 9.33 -13.07
C ARG A 94 -9.58 8.56 -14.01
N VAL A 95 -8.60 9.23 -14.60
CA VAL A 95 -7.60 8.62 -15.50
C VAL A 95 -6.54 7.88 -14.68
N GLU A 96 -5.96 8.53 -13.66
CA GLU A 96 -4.93 7.94 -12.81
C GLU A 96 -5.45 6.76 -11.98
N LEU A 97 -6.68 6.85 -11.51
CA LEU A 97 -7.38 5.80 -10.78
C LEU A 97 -8.33 5.03 -11.71
N SER A 98 -7.99 4.86 -12.99
CA SER A 98 -8.81 4.16 -14.00
C SER A 98 -9.27 2.77 -13.54
N GLN A 99 -8.49 2.09 -12.69
CA GLN A 99 -8.87 0.81 -12.06
C GLN A 99 -10.18 0.88 -11.25
N LEU A 100 -10.57 2.06 -10.79
CA LEU A 100 -11.83 2.29 -10.06
C LEU A 100 -13.01 2.62 -10.99
N PHE A 101 -12.75 3.11 -12.20
CA PHE A 101 -13.73 3.72 -13.12
C PHE A 101 -13.81 3.02 -14.49
N ASP A 102 -13.22 1.83 -14.65
CA ASP A 102 -13.08 1.15 -15.94
C ASP A 102 -14.42 0.75 -16.59
N ASP A 103 -14.83 1.51 -17.61
CA ASP A 103 -16.09 1.33 -18.33
C ASP A 103 -16.18 0.00 -19.09
N SER A 104 -15.06 -0.64 -19.42
CA SER A 104 -15.03 -1.87 -20.23
C SER A 104 -15.60 -3.08 -19.49
N VAL A 105 -15.62 -3.05 -18.15
CA VAL A 105 -16.19 -4.12 -17.30
C VAL A 105 -17.60 -3.79 -16.77
N GLY A 106 -18.29 -2.83 -17.39
CA GLY A 106 -19.65 -2.43 -17.02
C GLY A 106 -19.72 -1.53 -15.78
N ILE A 107 -18.64 -0.81 -15.49
CA ILE A 107 -18.60 0.20 -14.42
C ILE A 107 -19.03 1.53 -15.00
N THR A 108 -20.10 2.06 -14.42
CA THR A 108 -20.65 3.37 -14.77
C THR A 108 -20.36 4.41 -13.68
N GLY A 109 -19.45 4.08 -12.76
CA GLY A 109 -19.03 4.94 -11.68
C GLY A 109 -18.55 6.30 -12.17
N GLN A 110 -19.02 7.38 -11.57
CA GLN A 110 -18.55 8.74 -11.83
C GLN A 110 -18.42 9.50 -10.51
N ALA A 111 -17.44 10.40 -10.43
CA ALA A 111 -17.20 11.24 -9.25
C ALA A 111 -17.16 12.72 -9.67
N GLU A 112 -18.10 13.51 -9.18
CA GLU A 112 -18.27 14.92 -9.57
C GLU A 112 -18.18 15.83 -8.34
N LEU A 113 -17.79 17.08 -8.53
CA LEU A 113 -17.81 18.08 -7.47
C LEU A 113 -19.26 18.49 -7.17
N ALA A 114 -19.68 18.41 -5.92
CA ALA A 114 -21.00 18.85 -5.48
C ALA A 114 -20.95 20.25 -4.85
N GLU A 115 -20.04 20.44 -3.90
CA GLU A 115 -19.91 21.70 -3.16
C GLU A 115 -18.45 21.92 -2.72
N LEU A 116 -18.03 23.18 -2.69
CA LEU A 116 -16.73 23.61 -2.15
C LEU A 116 -17.01 24.63 -1.04
N ASP A 117 -16.75 24.23 0.21
CA ASP A 117 -16.95 25.05 1.40
C ASP A 117 -15.62 25.28 2.12
N GLY A 118 -14.95 26.40 1.80
CA GLY A 118 -13.61 26.68 2.32
C GLY A 118 -12.64 25.52 2.04
N PRO A 119 -11.93 24.98 3.06
CA PRO A 119 -11.00 23.86 2.87
C PRO A 119 -11.67 22.47 2.81
N PHE A 120 -13.01 22.41 2.80
CA PHE A 120 -13.81 21.19 2.72
C PHE A 120 -14.39 21.02 1.32
N VAL A 121 -14.20 19.84 0.73
CA VAL A 121 -14.72 19.51 -0.60
C VAL A 121 -15.75 18.39 -0.47
N LYS A 122 -16.96 18.63 -0.96
CA LYS A 122 -17.99 17.60 -1.08
C LYS A 122 -18.06 17.08 -2.50
N ILE A 123 -17.93 15.78 -2.65
CA ILE A 123 -18.07 15.10 -3.95
C ILE A 123 -19.37 14.31 -4.00
N SER A 124 -19.93 14.16 -5.19
CA SER A 124 -21.02 13.22 -5.45
C SER A 124 -20.49 12.01 -6.21
N LEU A 125 -20.89 10.82 -5.79
CA LEU A 125 -20.60 9.58 -6.48
C LEU A 125 -21.86 9.07 -7.18
N LYS A 126 -21.75 8.76 -8.47
CA LYS A 126 -22.84 8.24 -9.31
C LYS A 126 -22.45 6.89 -9.88
N GLY A 127 -23.44 6.06 -10.21
CA GLY A 127 -23.22 4.78 -10.87
C GLY A 127 -22.64 3.69 -9.97
N ARG A 128 -22.15 2.63 -10.61
CA ARG A 128 -21.70 1.40 -9.94
C ARG A 128 -20.18 1.34 -9.87
N PHE A 129 -19.66 0.86 -8.74
CA PHE A 129 -18.24 0.63 -8.49
C PHE A 129 -18.02 -0.84 -8.08
N TRP A 130 -16.90 -1.44 -8.49
CA TRP A 130 -16.50 -2.78 -8.03
C TRP A 130 -16.02 -2.76 -6.57
N HIS A 131 -15.51 -1.60 -6.14
CA HIS A 131 -15.05 -1.38 -4.78
C HIS A 131 -16.14 -0.70 -3.95
N LYS A 132 -16.06 -0.88 -2.63
CA LYS A 132 -16.86 -0.09 -1.68
C LYS A 132 -16.69 1.40 -1.94
N ARG A 133 -17.78 2.15 -1.92
CA ARG A 133 -17.75 3.60 -2.16
C ARG A 133 -16.87 4.36 -1.17
N SER A 134 -16.79 3.90 0.08
CA SER A 134 -15.84 4.44 1.07
C SER A 134 -14.39 4.35 0.63
N THR A 135 -13.99 3.28 -0.04
CA THR A 135 -12.64 3.13 -0.61
C THR A 135 -12.42 4.10 -1.77
N VAL A 136 -13.45 4.31 -2.62
CA VAL A 136 -13.38 5.25 -3.74
C VAL A 136 -13.18 6.68 -3.22
N VAL A 137 -13.96 7.11 -2.22
CA VAL A 137 -13.79 8.42 -1.57
C VAL A 137 -12.41 8.55 -0.95
N ALA A 138 -11.94 7.55 -0.20
CA ALA A 138 -10.62 7.61 0.43
C ALA A 138 -9.49 7.78 -0.60
N ARG A 139 -9.58 7.10 -1.75
CA ARG A 139 -8.60 7.21 -2.83
C ARG A 139 -8.66 8.57 -3.53
N LEU A 140 -9.86 9.05 -3.85
CA LEU A 140 -10.06 10.38 -4.44
C LEU A 140 -9.60 11.48 -3.48
N GLY A 141 -9.99 11.40 -2.20
CA GLY A 141 -9.59 12.36 -1.18
C GLY A 141 -8.08 12.39 -0.98
N ASN A 142 -7.41 11.23 -0.98
CA ASN A 142 -5.96 11.18 -0.93
C ASN A 142 -5.31 11.81 -2.18
N TYR A 143 -5.87 11.55 -3.37
CA TYR A 143 -5.36 12.15 -4.61
C TYR A 143 -5.54 13.68 -4.63
N LEU A 144 -6.72 14.17 -4.22
CA LEU A 144 -7.02 15.60 -4.09
C LEU A 144 -6.06 16.29 -3.13
N LYS A 145 -5.81 15.72 -1.94
CA LYS A 145 -4.85 16.29 -0.96
C LYS A 145 -3.42 16.31 -1.47
N GLN A 146 -3.03 15.37 -2.34
CA GLN A 146 -1.71 15.36 -2.95
C GLN A 146 -1.53 16.45 -4.00
N ARG A 147 -2.60 16.78 -4.75
CA ARG A 147 -2.57 17.80 -5.82
C ARG A 147 -2.86 19.20 -5.29
N ILE A 148 -3.73 19.33 -4.29
CA ILE A 148 -4.18 20.58 -3.67
C ILE A 148 -3.99 20.43 -2.15
N PRO A 149 -2.80 20.77 -1.61
CA PRO A 149 -2.49 20.58 -0.19
C PRO A 149 -3.30 21.48 0.76
N GLU A 150 -4.03 22.47 0.23
CA GLU A 150 -4.92 23.33 0.99
C GLU A 150 -6.21 22.61 1.46
N ILE A 151 -6.57 21.51 0.80
CA ILE A 151 -7.74 20.69 1.19
C ILE A 151 -7.46 19.97 2.51
N LEU A 152 -8.30 20.20 3.51
CA LEU A 152 -8.20 19.50 4.79
C LEU A 152 -9.00 18.19 4.78
N GLU A 153 -10.20 18.21 4.21
CA GLU A 153 -11.15 17.10 4.27
C GLU A 153 -11.97 16.99 2.99
N VAL A 154 -12.27 15.75 2.61
CA VAL A 154 -13.09 15.41 1.44
C VAL A 154 -14.15 14.43 1.92
N ASP A 155 -15.41 14.80 1.73
CA ASP A 155 -16.57 14.02 2.15
C ASP A 155 -17.57 13.84 1.00
N ILE A 156 -18.61 13.02 1.19
CA ILE A 156 -19.67 12.89 0.19
C ILE A 156 -20.78 13.90 0.51
N GLU A 157 -21.40 14.45 -0.53
CA GLU A 157 -22.60 15.30 -0.41
C GLU A 157 -23.71 14.65 0.44
N ASP A 158 -24.09 13.43 0.08
CA ASP A 158 -25.07 12.63 0.81
C ASP A 158 -24.41 11.39 1.42
N GLU A 159 -24.44 11.27 2.75
CA GLU A 159 -23.96 10.07 3.45
C GLU A 159 -24.67 8.78 2.97
N LYS A 160 -25.91 8.92 2.46
CA LYS A 160 -26.66 7.81 1.87
C LYS A 160 -25.97 7.23 0.65
N GLN A 161 -25.22 8.02 -0.12
CA GLN A 161 -24.44 7.56 -1.27
C GLN A 161 -23.35 6.55 -0.85
N LEU A 162 -22.93 6.48 0.42
CA LEU A 162 -22.00 5.45 0.90
C LEU A 162 -22.62 4.06 1.04
N ASP A 163 -23.96 3.95 1.06
CA ASP A 163 -24.66 2.67 1.15
C ASP A 163 -24.61 1.96 -0.21
N ASP A 164 -24.00 0.76 -0.25
CA ASP A 164 -23.84 -0.08 -1.44
C ASP A 164 -25.14 -0.86 -1.80
N SER A 165 -26.29 -0.46 -1.24
CA SER A 165 -27.60 -1.07 -1.50
C SER A 165 -28.14 -0.71 -2.91
N PRO A 166 -28.82 -1.65 -3.61
CA PRO A 166 -29.25 -1.50 -5.01
C PRO A 166 -30.12 -0.27 -5.27
N GLU A 167 -30.78 0.27 -4.25
CA GLU A 167 -31.65 1.45 -4.31
C GLU A 167 -30.89 2.78 -4.54
N ASN A 168 -29.56 2.75 -4.48
CA ASN A 168 -28.70 3.92 -4.41
C ASN A 168 -27.68 3.97 -5.57
N PHE A 169 -27.95 3.26 -6.68
CA PHE A 169 -27.10 3.22 -7.89
C PHE A 169 -27.76 3.89 -9.09
#